data_AF-A0A846Q6H4-F1
#
_entry.id   AF-A0A846Q6H4-F1
#
_cell.length_a   1.000
_cell.length_b   1.000
_cell.length_c   1.000
_cell.angle_alpha   90.00
_cell.angle_beta   90.00
_cell.angle_gamma   90.00
#
_symmetry.space_group_name_H-M   'P 1'
#
loop_
_entity.id
_entity.type
_entity.pdbx_description
1 polymer ?
#
loop_
_entity_poly.entity_id
_entity_poly.type
_entity_poly.pdbx_seq_one_letter_code
_entity_poly.pdbx_strand_id
1 'polypeptide(L)'
;MLVKNLAPYETIEGKFIVKFKKPVQPYAKGYSFQLRIGDKTGEIMLRYWGSDKKDEIDKLYDSIKSGDVLYIQGETTIFNNRVAININPPGGKIKVLTKDEYKLFEFLPQSDKDTKEMYKELLTTADSVKNTHMKELLYSFVKDPVFSEKFTKHPAAMYKHHGWLGGLLEHTL
;
A
#
# COMPACT_ATOMS: atom_id res chain seq x y z
N MET A 1 -9.08 -11.18 -5.73
CA MET A 1 -8.04 -11.87 -6.52
C MET A 1 -6.67 -11.44 -6.02
N LEU A 2 -5.66 -12.33 -5.98
CA LEU A 2 -4.30 -12.01 -5.50
C LEU A 2 -3.30 -11.96 -6.68
N VAL A 3 -2.25 -11.14 -6.57
CA VAL A 3 -1.23 -10.95 -7.62
C VAL A 3 -0.58 -12.26 -8.04
N LYS A 4 -0.20 -13.13 -7.09
CA LYS A 4 0.45 -14.41 -7.41
C LYS A 4 -0.41 -15.37 -8.24
N ASN A 5 -1.73 -15.15 -8.29
CA ASN A 5 -2.68 -16.02 -9.00
C ASN A 5 -3.07 -15.46 -10.37
N LEU A 6 -2.49 -14.33 -10.79
CA LEU A 6 -2.82 -13.71 -12.08
C LEU A 6 -2.14 -14.48 -13.23
N ALA A 7 -2.94 -15.04 -14.12
CA ALA A 7 -2.48 -15.58 -15.39
C ALA A 7 -2.64 -14.51 -16.49
N PRO A 8 -1.91 -14.61 -17.61
CA PRO A 8 -2.07 -13.69 -18.74
C PRO A 8 -3.39 -13.93 -19.49
N TYR A 9 -3.92 -12.87 -20.11
CA TYR A 9 -5.10 -12.88 -20.99
C TYR A 9 -6.42 -13.23 -20.30
N GLU A 10 -6.57 -12.84 -19.04
CA GLU A 10 -7.79 -13.03 -18.25
C GLU A 10 -8.42 -11.68 -17.89
N THR A 11 -9.75 -11.65 -17.82
CA THR A 11 -10.46 -10.55 -17.17
C THR A 11 -10.36 -10.73 -15.67
N ILE A 12 -9.97 -9.66 -14.98
CA ILE A 12 -9.72 -9.69 -13.53
C ILE A 12 -10.51 -8.60 -12.83
N GLU A 13 -10.88 -8.91 -11.60
CA GLU A 13 -11.45 -7.98 -10.63
C GLU A 13 -10.75 -8.15 -9.28
N GLY A 14 -10.28 -7.05 -8.70
CA GLY A 14 -9.56 -7.11 -7.45
C GLY A 14 -9.31 -5.77 -6.80
N LYS A 15 -8.84 -5.84 -5.56
CA LYS A 15 -8.37 -4.70 -4.79
C LYS A 15 -6.85 -4.76 -4.71
N PHE A 16 -6.17 -3.64 -4.87
CA PHE A 16 -4.72 -3.57 -4.82
C PHE A 16 -4.25 -2.24 -4.23
N ILE A 17 -3.15 -2.24 -3.48
CA ILE A 17 -2.55 -1.01 -2.94
C ILE A 17 -1.63 -0.37 -3.99
N VAL A 18 -1.68 0.96 -4.13
CA VAL A 18 -0.78 1.72 -4.99
C VAL A 18 0.59 1.81 -4.34
N LYS A 19 1.61 1.34 -5.06
CA LYS A 19 3.01 1.42 -4.64
C LYS A 19 3.68 2.68 -5.15
N PHE A 20 3.61 2.92 -6.45
CA PHE A 20 4.05 4.18 -7.03
C PHE A 20 3.30 4.48 -8.31
N LYS A 21 3.30 5.75 -8.71
CA LYS A 21 2.71 6.21 -9.97
C LYS A 21 3.78 6.86 -10.85
N LYS A 22 3.79 6.52 -12.13
CA LYS A 22 4.58 7.26 -13.14
C LYS A 22 3.78 8.48 -13.63
N PRO A 23 4.43 9.54 -14.13
CA PRO A 23 3.72 10.66 -14.73
C PRO A 23 2.80 10.21 -15.87
N VAL A 24 1.74 10.98 -16.11
CA VAL A 24 0.89 10.80 -17.30
C VAL A 24 1.72 11.04 -18.56
N GLN A 25 1.56 10.18 -19.56
CA GLN A 25 2.29 10.22 -20.83
C GLN A 25 1.32 10.19 -22.01
N PRO A 26 1.60 10.97 -23.09
CA PRO A 26 0.84 10.85 -24.33
C PRO A 26 1.10 9.51 -25.01
N TYR A 27 0.11 9.04 -25.77
CA TYR A 27 0.21 7.88 -26.64
C TYR A 27 -0.71 8.07 -27.87
N ALA A 28 -0.68 7.13 -28.81
CA ALA A 28 -1.38 7.26 -30.09
C ALA A 28 -2.89 7.56 -30.02
N LYS A 29 -3.59 7.15 -28.95
CA LYS A 29 -5.04 7.37 -28.80
C LYS A 29 -5.41 8.32 -27.65
N GLY A 30 -4.45 9.08 -27.12
CA GLY A 30 -4.68 10.05 -26.06
C GLY A 30 -3.60 10.05 -24.99
N TYR A 31 -3.99 9.94 -23.72
CA TYR A 31 -3.08 9.94 -22.58
C TYR A 31 -3.21 8.67 -21.74
N SER A 32 -2.09 8.20 -21.21
CA SER A 32 -2.02 6.99 -20.38
C SER A 32 -1.15 7.23 -19.17
N PHE A 33 -1.30 6.39 -18.15
CA PHE A 33 -0.37 6.37 -17.02
C PHE A 33 -0.15 4.94 -16.54
N GLN A 34 0.94 4.77 -15.78
CA GLN A 34 1.31 3.48 -15.21
C GLN A 34 1.34 3.60 -13.69
N LEU A 35 0.78 2.58 -13.05
CA LEU A 35 0.88 2.36 -11.61
C LEU A 35 1.66 1.08 -11.36
N ARG A 36 2.44 1.07 -10.29
CA ARG A 36 2.82 -0.17 -9.62
C ARG A 36 1.81 -0.39 -8.52
N ILE A 37 1.16 -1.54 -8.55
CA ILE A 37 0.18 -1.93 -7.55
C ILE A 37 0.57 -3.28 -6.95
N GLY A 38 0.02 -3.63 -5.80
CA GLY A 38 0.31 -4.92 -5.21
C GLY A 38 -0.65 -5.35 -4.12
N ASP A 39 -0.34 -6.51 -3.57
CA ASP A 39 -0.93 -7.05 -2.35
C ASP A 39 0.16 -7.81 -1.57
N LYS A 40 -0.23 -8.55 -0.53
CA LYS A 40 0.70 -9.34 0.29
C LYS A 40 1.50 -10.40 -0.47
N THR A 41 1.11 -10.76 -1.69
CA THR A 41 1.74 -11.82 -2.49
C THR A 41 2.71 -11.30 -3.54
N GLY A 42 2.74 -9.98 -3.77
CA GLY A 42 3.68 -9.37 -4.69
C GLY A 42 3.14 -8.09 -5.32
N GLU A 43 3.84 -7.67 -6.37
CA GLU A 43 3.54 -6.43 -7.08
C GLU A 43 3.48 -6.64 -8.59
N ILE A 44 2.57 -5.93 -9.23
CA ILE A 44 2.33 -5.98 -10.66
C ILE A 44 2.22 -4.58 -11.25
N MET A 45 2.56 -4.46 -12.54
CA MET A 45 2.38 -3.22 -13.28
C MET A 45 0.93 -3.14 -13.77
N LEU A 46 0.30 -1.99 -13.56
CA LEU A 46 -0.98 -1.63 -14.15
C LEU A 46 -0.76 -0.48 -15.12
N ARG A 47 -1.36 -0.58 -16.30
CA ARG A 47 -1.42 0.51 -17.27
C ARG A 47 -2.88 0.90 -17.51
N TYR A 48 -3.14 2.19 -17.34
CA TYR A 48 -4.43 2.78 -17.66
C TYR A 48 -4.32 3.47 -19.02
N TRP A 49 -5.17 3.07 -19.96
CA TRP A 49 -5.24 3.63 -21.30
C TRP A 49 -6.41 4.60 -21.39
N GLY A 50 -6.14 5.89 -21.16
CA GLY A 50 -7.15 6.94 -21.16
C GLY A 50 -7.51 7.46 -22.55
N SER A 51 -8.30 8.52 -22.62
CA SER A 51 -8.67 9.22 -23.84
C SER A 51 -7.74 10.41 -24.14
N ASP A 52 -8.04 11.12 -25.21
CA ASP A 52 -7.43 12.41 -25.60
C ASP A 52 -7.82 13.57 -24.68
N LYS A 53 -8.84 13.40 -23.84
CA LYS A 53 -9.30 14.38 -22.87
C LYS A 53 -8.38 14.46 -21.65
N LYS A 54 -7.26 15.17 -21.80
CA LYS A 54 -6.21 15.32 -20.79
C LYS A 54 -6.73 15.68 -19.40
N ASP A 55 -7.65 16.64 -19.28
CA ASP A 55 -8.20 17.08 -17.99
C ASP A 55 -8.92 15.96 -17.21
N GLU A 56 -9.64 15.07 -17.90
CA GLU A 56 -10.30 13.92 -17.25
C GLU A 56 -9.26 12.91 -16.74
N ILE A 57 -8.20 12.70 -17.51
CA ILE A 57 -7.10 11.81 -17.15
C ILE A 57 -6.30 12.35 -15.97
N ASP A 58 -6.03 13.66 -15.96
CA ASP A 58 -5.30 14.31 -14.87
C ASP A 58 -6.10 14.32 -13.58
N LYS A 59 -7.40 14.63 -13.62
CA LYS A 59 -8.28 14.52 -12.45
C LYS A 59 -8.26 13.11 -11.85
N LEU A 60 -8.35 12.07 -12.68
CA LEU A 60 -8.25 10.69 -12.21
C LEU A 60 -6.87 10.41 -11.62
N TYR A 61 -5.80 10.77 -12.33
CA TYR A 61 -4.43 10.54 -11.90
C TYR A 61 -4.09 11.23 -10.57
N ASP A 62 -4.58 12.45 -10.37
CA ASP A 62 -4.37 13.25 -9.17
C ASP A 62 -5.19 12.74 -7.98
N SER A 63 -6.35 12.13 -8.24
CA SER A 63 -7.15 11.46 -7.22
C SER A 63 -6.45 10.23 -6.63
N ILE A 64 -5.48 9.64 -7.36
CA ILE A 64 -4.76 8.44 -6.96
C ILE A 64 -3.43 8.82 -6.30
N LYS A 65 -3.23 8.37 -5.06
CA LYS A 65 -2.00 8.57 -4.29
C LYS A 65 -1.32 7.24 -3.96
N SER A 66 0.00 7.30 -3.76
CA SER A 66 0.73 6.19 -3.16
C SER A 66 0.15 5.86 -1.79
N GLY A 67 -0.14 4.58 -1.55
CA GLY A 67 -0.78 4.08 -0.33
C GLY A 67 -2.30 3.93 -0.43
N ASP A 68 -2.94 4.49 -1.46
CA ASP A 68 -4.36 4.26 -1.68
C ASP A 68 -4.63 2.80 -2.08
N VAL A 69 -5.80 2.30 -1.70
CA VAL A 69 -6.28 1.01 -2.20
C VAL A 69 -7.26 1.27 -3.33
N LEU A 70 -7.02 0.61 -4.45
CA LEU A 70 -7.84 0.73 -5.65
C LEU A 70 -8.64 -0.54 -5.83
N TYR A 71 -9.90 -0.38 -6.22
CA TYR A 71 -10.66 -1.42 -6.89
C TYR A 71 -10.42 -1.32 -8.40
N ILE A 72 -10.10 -2.45 -9.01
CA ILE A 72 -9.69 -2.56 -10.40
C ILE A 72 -10.49 -3.67 -11.08
N GLN A 73 -11.04 -3.34 -12.25
CA GLN A 73 -11.53 -4.27 -13.26
C GLN A 73 -10.77 -4.02 -14.56
N GLY A 74 -10.19 -5.06 -15.15
CA GLY A 74 -9.41 -4.94 -16.37
C GLY A 74 -8.98 -6.29 -16.89
N GLU A 75 -7.95 -6.30 -17.74
CA GLU A 75 -7.46 -7.51 -18.40
C GLU A 75 -5.97 -7.68 -18.14
N THR A 76 -5.54 -8.91 -17.89
CA THR A 76 -4.11 -9.22 -17.82
C THR A 76 -3.53 -9.39 -19.22
N THR A 77 -2.28 -8.98 -19.38
CA THR A 77 -1.53 -9.09 -20.65
C THR A 77 -0.09 -9.47 -20.35
N ILE A 78 0.68 -9.82 -21.38
CA ILE A 78 2.13 -9.99 -21.29
C ILE A 78 2.80 -8.73 -21.83
N PHE A 79 3.58 -8.06 -20.99
CA PHE A 79 4.42 -6.93 -21.37
C PHE A 79 5.86 -7.21 -20.90
N ASN A 80 6.82 -7.24 -21.84
CA ASN A 80 8.22 -7.59 -21.58
C ASN A 80 8.37 -8.91 -20.80
N ASN A 81 7.70 -9.97 -21.26
CA ASN A 81 7.68 -11.31 -20.65
C ASN A 81 7.18 -11.34 -19.19
N ARG A 82 6.42 -10.33 -18.76
CA ARG A 82 5.80 -10.27 -17.43
C ARG A 82 4.31 -9.99 -17.54
N VAL A 83 3.52 -10.59 -16.66
CA VAL A 83 2.09 -10.29 -16.56
C VAL A 83 1.92 -8.84 -16.10
N ALA A 84 1.04 -8.10 -16.75
CA ALA A 84 0.64 -6.75 -16.42
C ALA A 84 -0.89 -6.61 -16.52
N ILE A 85 -1.48 -5.65 -15.83
CA ILE A 85 -2.91 -5.36 -15.92
C ILE A 85 -3.10 -4.14 -16.83
N ASN A 86 -3.99 -4.25 -17.80
CA ASN A 86 -4.45 -3.15 -18.62
C ASN A 86 -5.88 -2.77 -18.25
N ILE A 87 -6.14 -1.48 -18.11
CA ILE A 87 -7.48 -0.92 -18.01
C ILE A 87 -7.73 -0.10 -19.26
N ASN A 88 -8.68 -0.55 -20.08
CA ASN A 88 -9.14 0.12 -21.29
C ASN A 88 -10.60 0.56 -21.10
N PRO A 89 -10.88 1.81 -20.67
CA PRO A 89 -12.23 2.34 -20.65
C PRO A 89 -12.86 2.31 -22.05
N PRO A 90 -14.19 2.07 -22.16
CA PRO A 90 -15.14 1.84 -21.07
C PRO A 90 -15.16 0.41 -20.52
N GLY A 91 -14.40 -0.53 -21.10
CA GLY A 91 -14.41 -1.96 -20.75
C GLY A 91 -13.75 -2.32 -19.41
N GLY A 92 -12.99 -1.40 -18.81
CA GLY A 92 -12.38 -1.56 -17.49
C GLY A 92 -12.66 -0.39 -16.55
N LYS A 93 -12.47 -0.62 -15.25
CA LYS A 93 -12.78 0.35 -14.19
C LYS A 93 -11.66 0.45 -13.17
N ILE A 94 -11.40 1.66 -12.71
CA ILE A 94 -10.49 1.97 -11.61
C ILE A 94 -11.23 2.90 -10.63
N LYS A 95 -11.22 2.57 -9.34
CA LYS A 95 -11.86 3.36 -8.28
C LYS A 95 -10.96 3.40 -7.06
N VAL A 96 -10.69 4.59 -6.53
CA VAL A 96 -10.06 4.76 -5.21
C VAL A 96 -11.07 4.38 -4.12
N LEU A 97 -10.70 3.47 -3.23
CA LEU A 97 -11.54 3.02 -2.13
C LEU A 97 -11.34 3.88 -0.88
N THR A 98 -12.41 4.07 -0.11
CA THR A 98 -12.33 4.68 1.22
C THR A 98 -11.82 3.66 2.24
N LYS A 99 -11.32 4.15 3.39
CA LYS A 99 -10.75 3.29 4.44
C LYS A 99 -11.72 2.26 5.02
N ASP A 100 -13.03 2.50 4.88
CA ASP A 100 -14.07 1.58 5.37
C ASP A 100 -14.38 0.45 4.37
N GLU A 101 -13.93 0.57 3.11
CA GLU A 101 -14.17 -0.42 2.04
C GLU A 101 -13.11 -1.55 2.00
N TYR A 102 -12.07 -1.49 2.85
CA TYR A 102 -10.98 -2.47 2.84
C TYR A 102 -10.31 -2.63 4.22
N LYS A 103 -9.63 -3.77 4.41
CA LYS A 103 -8.81 -4.00 5.60
C LYS A 103 -7.34 -3.94 5.21
N LEU A 104 -6.55 -3.06 5.84
CA LEU A 104 -5.17 -2.79 5.43
C LEU A 104 -4.26 -4.04 5.46
N PHE A 105 -4.51 -4.98 6.37
CA PHE A 105 -3.76 -6.24 6.48
C PHE A 105 -3.92 -7.18 5.27
N GLU A 106 -4.89 -6.94 4.38
CA GLU A 106 -5.03 -7.74 3.15
C GLU A 106 -3.95 -7.41 2.12
N PHE A 107 -3.33 -6.22 2.22
CA PHE A 107 -2.39 -5.68 1.22
C PHE A 107 -0.95 -5.56 1.71
N LEU A 108 -0.76 -5.61 3.03
CA LEU A 108 0.56 -5.58 3.65
C LEU A 108 0.88 -6.98 4.19
N PRO A 109 2.14 -7.45 4.12
CA PRO A 109 2.56 -8.57 4.94
C PRO A 109 2.30 -8.24 6.43
N GLN A 110 2.23 -9.26 7.28
CA GLN A 110 2.19 -9.08 8.74
C GLN A 110 3.60 -9.35 9.27
N SER A 111 4.00 -8.69 10.36
CA SER A 111 5.21 -9.11 11.08
C SER A 111 5.05 -10.57 11.51
N ASP A 112 6.11 -11.37 11.42
CA ASP A 112 6.15 -12.70 12.04
C ASP A 112 6.20 -12.62 13.58
N LYS A 113 6.49 -11.42 14.14
CA LYS A 113 6.56 -11.18 15.58
C LYS A 113 5.20 -10.72 16.14
N ASP A 114 4.84 -11.25 17.30
CA ASP A 114 3.63 -10.84 18.00
C ASP A 114 3.76 -9.38 18.50
N THR A 115 2.83 -8.52 18.08
CA THR A 115 2.83 -7.10 18.44
C THR A 115 2.73 -6.86 19.94
N LYS A 116 2.05 -7.72 20.70
CA LYS A 116 1.98 -7.61 22.16
C LYS A 116 3.31 -7.95 22.80
N GLU A 117 4.02 -8.96 22.28
CA GLU A 117 5.37 -9.30 22.76
C GLU A 117 6.35 -8.16 22.49
N MET A 118 6.35 -7.62 21.28
CA MET A 118 7.18 -6.45 20.95
C MET A 118 6.84 -5.23 21.80
N TYR A 119 5.55 -4.98 22.07
CA TYR A 119 5.17 -3.86 22.93
C TYR A 119 5.65 -4.07 24.38
N LYS A 120 5.61 -5.31 24.89
CA LYS A 120 6.18 -5.66 26.19
C LYS A 120 7.69 -5.46 26.22
N GLU A 121 8.39 -5.82 25.14
CA GLU A 121 9.83 -5.59 24.98
C GLU A 121 10.17 -4.09 24.97
N LEU A 122 9.38 -3.27 24.27
CA LEU A 122 9.52 -1.81 24.27
C LEU A 122 9.37 -1.21 25.67
N LEU A 123 8.35 -1.64 26.42
CA LEU A 123 8.15 -1.20 27.80
C LEU A 123 9.30 -1.64 28.71
N THR A 124 9.82 -2.85 28.52
CA THR A 124 10.97 -3.38 29.26
C THR A 124 12.24 -2.58 28.95
N THR A 125 12.47 -2.26 27.69
CA THR A 125 13.60 -1.44 27.23
C THR A 125 13.52 -0.03 27.81
N ALA A 126 12.34 0.61 27.75
CA ALA A 126 12.11 1.92 28.37
C ALA A 126 12.35 1.89 29.89
N ASP A 127 11.99 0.79 30.57
CA ASP A 127 12.24 0.64 32.01
C ASP A 127 13.73 0.44 32.35
N SER A 128 14.53 -0.10 31.44
CA SER A 128 15.99 -0.25 31.64
C SER A 128 16.76 1.09 31.66
N VAL A 129 16.15 2.19 31.19
CA VAL A 129 16.77 3.52 31.16
C VAL A 129 16.98 4.05 32.57
N LYS A 130 18.24 4.29 32.96
CA LYS A 130 18.61 4.71 34.33
C LYS A 130 18.31 6.18 34.64
N ASN A 131 18.36 7.05 33.65
CA ASN A 131 18.06 8.47 33.85
C ASN A 131 16.55 8.67 34.02
N THR A 132 16.14 9.14 35.19
CA THR A 132 14.72 9.30 35.55
C THR A 132 13.96 10.18 34.56
N HIS A 133 14.50 11.33 34.18
CA HIS A 133 13.82 12.26 33.27
C HIS A 133 13.69 11.69 31.86
N MET A 134 14.69 10.95 31.38
CA MET A 134 14.59 10.27 30.08
C MET A 134 13.58 9.13 30.11
N LYS A 135 13.51 8.36 31.21
CA LYS A 135 12.49 7.32 31.39
C LYS A 135 11.08 7.92 31.40
N GLU A 136 10.87 9.00 32.16
CA GLU A 136 9.59 9.71 32.21
C GLU A 136 9.18 10.25 30.84
N LEU A 137 10.12 10.83 30.09
CA LEU A 137 9.89 11.27 28.71
C LEU A 137 9.44 10.11 27.83
N LEU A 138 10.14 8.97 27.85
CA LEU A 138 9.74 7.80 27.07
C LEU A 138 8.35 7.30 27.45
N TYR A 139 8.06 7.22 28.76
CA TYR A 139 6.74 6.81 29.26
C TYR A 139 5.62 7.75 28.85
N SER A 140 5.88 9.05 28.73
CA SER A 140 4.88 10.01 28.25
C SER A 140 4.37 9.68 26.84
N PHE A 141 5.16 8.97 26.03
CA PHE A 141 4.74 8.43 24.74
C PHE A 141 4.24 6.98 24.86
N VAL A 142 5.10 6.06 25.30
CA VAL A 142 4.83 4.62 25.16
C VAL A 142 3.73 4.12 26.08
N LYS A 143 3.39 4.83 27.17
CA LYS A 143 2.27 4.49 28.06
C LYS A 143 1.00 5.31 27.78
N ASP A 144 1.04 6.28 26.87
CA ASP A 144 -0.17 6.95 26.41
C ASP A 144 -1.01 5.99 25.55
N PRO A 145 -2.27 5.69 25.90
CA PRO A 145 -3.09 4.74 25.16
C PRO A 145 -3.31 5.13 23.69
N VAL A 146 -3.45 6.43 23.42
CA VAL A 146 -3.73 6.94 22.07
C VAL A 146 -2.50 6.81 21.17
N PHE A 147 -1.32 7.19 21.69
CA PHE A 147 -0.06 7.06 20.98
C PHE A 147 0.31 5.58 20.79
N SER A 148 0.28 4.78 21.86
CA SER A 148 0.70 3.37 21.82
C SER A 148 -0.15 2.56 20.85
N GLU A 149 -1.47 2.78 20.79
CA GLU A 149 -2.33 2.11 19.80
C GLU A 149 -1.91 2.45 18.36
N LYS A 150 -1.65 3.73 18.07
CA LYS A 150 -1.24 4.16 16.73
C LYS A 150 0.15 3.64 16.38
N PHE A 151 1.09 3.73 17.32
CA PHE A 151 2.49 3.36 17.16
C PHE A 151 2.65 1.86 16.89
N THR A 152 1.99 1.02 17.71
CA THR A 152 2.05 -0.45 17.61
C THR A 152 1.37 -1.00 16.35
N LYS A 153 0.52 -0.20 15.69
CA LYS A 153 -0.16 -0.59 14.44
C LYS A 153 0.45 0.09 13.21
N HIS A 154 1.39 1.03 13.37
CA HIS A 154 1.93 1.74 12.21
C HIS A 154 2.96 0.90 11.44
N PRO A 155 2.96 0.94 10.10
CA PRO A 155 4.08 0.42 9.32
C PRO A 155 5.33 1.28 9.48
N ALA A 156 6.52 0.68 9.47
CA ALA A 156 7.79 1.41 9.56
C ALA A 156 8.11 2.12 8.24
N ALA A 157 7.66 1.55 7.12
CA ALA A 157 7.86 2.12 5.80
C ALA A 157 6.69 1.77 4.87
N MET A 158 6.38 2.64 3.92
CA MET A 158 5.37 2.32 2.91
C MET A 158 5.87 1.28 1.89
N TYR A 159 7.19 1.20 1.63
CA TYR A 159 7.74 0.50 0.45
C TYR A 159 9.02 -0.32 0.59
N LYS A 160 9.77 -0.29 1.70
CA LYS A 160 10.96 -1.14 1.88
C LYS A 160 11.19 -1.47 3.35
N HIS A 161 11.44 -2.75 3.63
CA HIS A 161 11.76 -3.37 4.94
C HIS A 161 10.88 -2.85 6.10
N HIS A 162 10.03 -3.72 6.67
CA HIS A 162 9.07 -3.39 7.74
C HIS A 162 7.82 -2.60 7.32
N GLY A 163 7.36 -2.78 6.07
CA GLY A 163 6.09 -2.23 5.58
C GLY A 163 4.85 -3.03 5.95
N TRP A 164 4.78 -3.47 7.20
CA TRP A 164 3.69 -4.27 7.77
C TRP A 164 3.09 -3.59 9.00
N LEU A 165 1.86 -3.93 9.37
CA LEU A 165 1.27 -3.46 10.64
C LEU A 165 2.18 -3.86 11.81
N GLY A 166 2.57 -2.89 12.63
CA GLY A 166 3.54 -3.08 13.71
C GLY A 166 5.00 -3.03 13.28
N GLY A 167 5.28 -2.72 12.01
CA GLY A 167 6.64 -2.56 11.51
C GLY A 167 7.38 -1.38 12.15
N LEU A 168 6.69 -0.30 12.51
CA LEU A 168 7.34 0.84 13.20
C LEU A 168 7.88 0.41 14.56
N LEU A 169 7.07 -0.34 15.31
CA LEU A 169 7.47 -0.93 16.58
C LEU A 169 8.65 -1.89 16.39
N GLU A 170 8.57 -2.78 15.40
CA GLU A 170 9.64 -3.72 15.11
C GLU A 170 10.95 -3.04 14.70
N HIS A 171 10.88 -1.92 13.96
CA HIS A 171 12.08 -1.16 13.57
C HIS A 171 12.66 -0.31 14.71
N THR A 172 11.87 -0.07 15.75
CA THR A 172 12.31 0.70 16.93
C THR A 172 13.05 -0.18 17.93
N LEU A 173 12.73 -1.49 17.96
CA LEU A 173 13.41 -2.51 18.77
C LEU A 173 14.67 -3.00 18.04
#